data_AF-A0A656K3H9-F1
#
_entry.id   AF-A0A656K3H9-F1
#
_cell.length_a   1.000
_cell.length_b   1.000
_cell.length_c   1.000
_cell.angle_alpha   90.00
_cell.angle_beta   90.00
_cell.angle_gamma   90.00
#
_symmetry.space_group_name_H-M   'P 1'
#
loop_
_entity.id
_entity.type
_entity.pdbx_description
1 polymer ?
#
loop_
_entity_poly.entity_id
_entity_poly.type
_entity_poly.pdbx_seq_one_letter_code
_entity_poly.pdbx_strand_id
1 'polypeptide(L)' 'MTIIASLLRSAELPDSPTARLDIELLLAAALGKPRSFLHTWPERIVSTEAAVAFAGYLQR' A
#
# COMPACT_ATOMS: atom_id res chain seq x y z
N MET A 1 0.04 1.20 14.99
CA MET A 1 -1.18 1.06 14.17
C MET A 1 -1.09 2.06 13.03
N THR A 2 -1.04 1.59 11.78
CA THR A 2 -0.98 2.45 10.59
C THR A 2 -2.29 2.32 9.80
N ILE A 3 -2.64 3.36 9.04
CA ILE A 3 -3.81 3.36 8.16
C ILE A 3 -3.37 3.36 6.70
N ILE A 4 -4.27 2.95 5.80
CA ILE A 4 -4.02 2.90 4.34
C ILE A 4 -3.44 4.22 3.83
N ALA A 5 -4.06 5.35 4.16
CA ALA A 5 -3.63 6.67 3.68
C ALA A 5 -2.20 7.03 4.10
N SER A 6 -1.79 6.59 5.30
CA SER A 6 -0.45 6.87 5.82
C SER A 6 0.60 6.07 5.06
N LEU A 7 0.38 4.75 4.89
CA LEU A 7 1.28 3.89 4.12
C LEU A 7 1.40 4.35 2.66
N LEU A 8 0.29 4.74 2.04
CA LEU A 8 0.27 5.26 0.68
C LEU A 8 1.00 6.60 0.54
N ARG A 9 1.06 7.42 1.59
CA ARG A 9 1.75 8.72 1.57
C ARG A 9 3.25 8.57 1.81
N SER A 10 3.66 7.60 2.62
CA SER A 10 5.06 7.37 2.99
C SER A 10 5.82 6.48 2.00
N ALA A 11 5.13 5.77 1.12
CA ALA A 11 5.75 4.87 0.16
C ALA A 11 6.29 5.65 -1.05
N GLU A 12 7.47 5.24 -1.52
CA GLU A 12 8.12 5.77 -2.72
C GLU A 12 8.64 4.60 -3.56
N LEU A 13 8.58 4.74 -4.88
CA LEU A 13 9.16 3.83 -5.86
C LEU A 13 9.86 4.67 -6.95
N PRO A 14 11.08 5.19 -6.67
CA PRO A 14 11.74 6.14 -7.55
C PRO A 14 12.05 5.56 -8.94
N ASP A 15 12.24 4.25 -9.04
CA ASP A 15 12.55 3.55 -10.29
C ASP A 15 11.31 3.15 -11.11
N SER A 16 10.10 3.45 -10.61
CA SER A 16 8.85 3.15 -11.33
C SER A 16 8.35 4.36 -12.14
N PRO A 17 8.06 4.20 -13.44
CA PRO A 17 7.39 5.23 -14.25
C PRO A 17 5.94 5.47 -13.82
N THR A 18 5.37 4.58 -13.00
CA THR A 18 3.99 4.63 -12.49
C THR A 18 3.95 4.46 -10.97
N ALA A 19 4.93 5.01 -10.25
CA ALA A 19 5.17 4.81 -8.82
C ALA A 19 3.90 4.82 -7.96
N ARG A 20 3.03 5.82 -8.15
CA ARG A 20 1.78 5.96 -7.38
C ARG A 20 0.83 4.77 -7.59
N LEU A 21 0.63 4.36 -8.84
CA LEU A 21 -0.24 3.26 -9.18
C LEU A 21 0.34 1.94 -8.66
N ASP A 22 1.64 1.74 -8.80
CA ASP A 22 2.30 0.52 -8.37
C ASP A 22 2.24 0.36 -6.85
N ILE A 23 2.50 1.44 -6.11
CA ILE A 23 2.32 1.49 -4.65
C ILE A 23 0.90 1.06 -4.24
N GLU A 24 -0.13 1.58 -4.93
CA GLU A 24 -1.52 1.20 -4.64
C GLU A 24 -1.78 -0.28 -4.96
N LEU A 25 -1.22 -0.82 -6.05
CA LEU A 25 -1.36 -2.23 -6.41
C LEU A 25 -0.66 -3.16 -5.41
N LEU A 26 0.54 -2.79 -4.96
CA LEU A 26 1.29 -3.55 -3.96
C LEU A 26 0.58 -3.57 -2.61
N LEU A 27 0.02 -2.44 -2.17
CA LEU A 27 -0.75 -2.40 -0.93
C LEU A 27 -2.07 -3.19 -1.06
N ALA A 28 -2.74 -3.09 -2.20
CA ALA A 28 -3.93 -3.87 -2.51
C ALA A 28 -3.65 -5.38 -2.46
N ALA A 29 -2.51 -5.81 -3.03
CA ALA A 29 -2.04 -7.19 -2.98
C ALA A 29 -1.75 -7.65 -1.55
N ALA A 30 -1.06 -6.84 -0.75
CA ALA A 30 -0.75 -7.15 0.65
C ALA A 30 -2.01 -7.29 1.53
N LEU A 31 -3.08 -6.55 1.21
CA LEU A 31 -4.36 -6.60 1.92
C LEU A 31 -5.32 -7.67 1.37
N GLY A 32 -5.04 -8.26 0.20
CA GLY A 32 -5.98 -9.15 -0.49
C GLY A 32 -7.30 -8.45 -0.86
N LYS A 33 -7.23 -7.15 -1.20
CA LYS A 33 -8.39 -6.31 -1.54
C LYS A 33 -8.18 -5.62 -2.89
N PRO A 34 -9.25 -5.27 -3.62
CA PRO A 34 -9.12 -4.51 -4.85
C PRO A 34 -8.64 -3.08 -4.56
N ARG A 35 -8.00 -2.42 -5.54
CA ARG A 35 -7.51 -1.03 -5.43
C ARG A 35 -8.61 -0.04 -5.01
N SER A 36 -9.85 -0.25 -5.47
CA SER A 36 -11.00 0.58 -5.09
C SER A 36 -11.22 0.61 -3.57
N PHE A 37 -10.91 -0.47 -2.86
CA PHE A 37 -10.98 -0.52 -1.40
C PHE A 37 -10.11 0.54 -0.73
N LEU A 38 -8.90 0.79 -1.27
CA LEU A 38 -7.97 1.76 -0.70
C LEU A 38 -8.52 3.19 -0.79
N HIS A 39 -9.21 3.48 -1.89
CA HIS A 39 -9.81 4.80 -2.16
C HIS A 39 -11.11 5.01 -1.39
N THR A 40 -11.91 3.96 -1.21
CA THR A 40 -13.17 4.04 -0.46
C THR A 40 -12.96 4.13 1.06
N TRP A 41 -11.89 3.51 1.59
CA TRP A 41 -11.64 3.46 3.03
C TRP A 41 -10.18 3.80 3.42
N PRO A 42 -9.70 5.02 3.11
CA PRO A 42 -8.31 5.42 3.39
C PRO A 42 -7.92 5.39 4.88
N GLU A 43 -8.88 5.52 5.79
CA GLU A 43 -8.71 5.51 7.24
C GLU A 43 -8.69 4.10 7.88
N ARG A 44 -8.88 3.03 7.09
CA ARG A 44 -8.82 1.67 7.62
C ARG A 44 -7.43 1.32 8.13
N ILE A 45 -7.40 0.71 9.32
CA ILE A 45 -6.18 0.19 9.94
C ILE A 45 -5.66 -0.98 9.10
N VAL A 46 -4.37 -0.95 8.80
CA VAL A 46 -3.64 -2.04 8.16
C VAL A 46 -3.04 -2.91 9.24
N SER A 47 -3.23 -4.23 9.14
CA SER A 47 -2.65 -5.18 10.09
C SER A 47 -1.13 -5.20 9.96
N THR A 48 -0.44 -5.62 11.03
CA THR A 48 1.03 -5.69 11.03
C THR A 48 1.54 -6.59 9.93
N GLU A 49 0.88 -7.73 9.68
CA GLU A 49 1.25 -8.72 8.67
C GLU A 49 1.19 -8.10 7.26
N ALA A 50 0.10 -7.39 6.95
CA ALA A 50 -0.06 -6.72 5.67
C ALA A 50 0.93 -5.56 5.49
N ALA A 51 1.21 -4.79 6.55
CA ALA A 51 2.20 -3.72 6.51
C ALA A 51 3.62 -4.26 6.24
N VAL A 52 3.99 -5.40 6.85
CA VAL A 52 5.26 -6.07 6.61
C VAL A 52 5.35 -6.61 5.18
N ALA A 53 4.28 -7.26 4.69
CA ALA A 53 4.23 -7.75 3.31
C ALA A 53 4.38 -6.60 2.30
N PHE A 54 3.66 -5.49 2.51
CA PHE A 54 3.77 -4.30 1.68
C PHE A 54 5.19 -3.71 1.69
N ALA A 55 5.82 -3.56 2.86
CA ALA A 55 7.20 -3.10 2.96
C ALA A 55 8.18 -4.02 2.21
N GLY A 56 7.98 -5.35 2.30
CA GLY A 56 8.77 -6.32 1.55
C GLY A 56 8.59 -6.21 0.03
N TYR A 57 7.44 -5.74 -0.45
CA TYR A 57 7.24 -5.46 -1.88
C TYR A 57 7.96 -4.19 -2.35
N LEU A 58 8.07 -3.16 -1.52
CA LEU A 58 8.75 -1.91 -1.87
C LEU A 58 10.27 -2.06 -2.01
N GLN A 59 10.85 -3.12 -1.44
CA GLN A 59 12.30 -3.38 -1.44
C GLN A 59 12.78 -4.25 -2.62
N ARG A 60 11.89 -4.63 -3.53
CA ARG A 60 12.17 -5.52 -4.67
C ARG A 60 12.21 -4.75 -5.97
#